data_AF-A0A920L1X3-F1
#
_entry.id   AF-A0A920L1X3-F1
#
_cell.length_a   1.000
_cell.length_b   1.000
_cell.length_c   1.000
_cell.angle_alpha   90.00
_cell.angle_beta   90.00
_cell.angle_gamma   90.00
#
_symmetry.space_group_name_H-M   'P 1'
#
loop_
_entity.id
_entity.type
_entity.pdbx_description
1 polymer ?
#
loop_
_entity_poly.entity_id
_entity_poly.type
_entity_poly.pdbx_seq_one_letter_code
_entity_poly.pdbx_strand_id
1 'polypeptide(L)' 'MNGEIRSAFAMTEPAVASSDATNICSSAVLDGDEYVINGEKWWTSGAGDPRCKVLFLCA' A
#
# COMPACT_ATOMS: atom_id res chain seq x y z
N MET A 1 8.17 -18.68 14.35
CA MET A 1 9.14 -17.61 13.96
C MET A 1 9.74 -17.86 12.56
N ASN A 2 9.14 -18.70 11.71
CA ASN A 2 9.78 -19.27 10.51
C ASN A 2 9.85 -18.36 9.27
N GLY A 3 9.34 -17.12 9.32
CA GLY A 3 9.40 -16.19 8.19
C GLY A 3 8.65 -16.65 6.93
N GLU A 4 7.62 -17.49 7.11
CA GLU A 4 6.83 -18.09 6.02
C GLU A 4 5.98 -17.05 5.28
N ILE A 5 5.61 -15.96 5.96
CA ILE A 5 4.87 -14.83 5.40
C ILE A 5 5.70 -13.56 5.54
N ARG A 6 5.63 -12.71 4.54
CA ARG A 6 6.13 -11.34 4.55
C ARG A 6 4.99 -10.35 4.35
N SER A 7 5.26 -9.12 4.73
CA SER A 7 4.40 -7.97 4.45
C SER A 7 5.19 -6.88 3.74
N ALA A 8 4.47 -5.95 3.15
CA ALA A 8 5.03 -4.74 2.58
C ALA A 8 4.19 -3.52 2.98
N PHE A 9 4.79 -2.34 2.93
CA PHE A 9 4.16 -1.07 3.26
C PHE A 9 4.22 -0.13 2.06
N ALA A 10 3.05 0.25 1.54
CA ALA A 10 2.87 1.05 0.35
C ALA A 10 2.35 2.45 0.72
N MET A 11 3.25 3.42 0.76
CA MET A 11 2.93 4.82 1.05
C MET A 11 3.27 5.71 -0.14
N THR A 12 4.51 5.65 -0.63
CA THR A 12 5.02 6.58 -1.65
C THR A 12 4.27 6.44 -2.98
N GLU A 13 3.85 7.58 -3.52
CA GLU A 13 3.15 7.73 -4.80
C GLU A 13 4.05 8.47 -5.80
N PRO A 14 3.97 8.16 -7.11
CA PRO A 14 4.78 8.83 -8.13
C PRO A 14 4.32 10.24 -8.44
N ALA A 15 3.02 10.54 -8.29
CA ALA A 15 2.42 11.80 -8.70
C ALA A 15 2.56 12.95 -7.67
N VAL A 16 2.95 12.64 -6.43
CA VAL A 16 2.97 13.60 -5.31
C VAL A 16 4.20 13.44 -4.42
N ALA A 17 4.62 14.55 -3.81
CA ALA A 17 5.70 14.56 -2.83
C ALA A 17 5.27 13.86 -1.53
N SER A 18 5.52 12.55 -1.47
CA SER A 18 5.05 11.66 -0.40
C SER A 18 5.87 11.73 0.89
N SER A 19 6.84 12.66 0.99
CA SER A 19 7.53 12.95 2.26
C SER A 19 6.57 13.55 3.29
N ASP A 20 5.55 14.25 2.81
CA ASP A 20 4.40 14.67 3.61
C ASP A 20 3.24 13.71 3.30
N ALA A 21 2.82 12.95 4.31
CA ALA A 21 1.75 11.97 4.17
C ALA A 21 0.38 12.61 3.87
N THR A 22 0.21 13.91 4.13
CA THR A 22 -1.04 14.62 3.80
C THR A 22 -1.24 14.84 2.30
N ASN A 23 -0.17 14.67 1.49
CA ASN A 23 -0.25 14.75 0.03
C ASN A 23 -0.72 13.44 -0.64
N ILE A 24 -0.87 12.34 0.12
CA ILE A 24 -1.30 11.06 -0.42
C ILE A 24 -2.68 11.21 -1.07
N CYS A 25 -2.79 10.72 -2.31
CA CYS A 25 -4.00 10.88 -3.14
C CYS A 25 -4.70 9.55 -3.46
N SER A 26 -4.11 8.41 -3.11
CA SER A 26 -4.82 7.12 -3.18
C SER A 26 -6.06 7.14 -2.31
N SER A 27 -7.12 6.45 -2.71
CA SER A 27 -8.36 6.37 -1.94
C SER A 27 -8.65 4.95 -1.46
N ALA A 28 -9.34 4.86 -0.33
CA ALA A 28 -9.96 3.64 0.18
C ALA A 28 -11.39 3.99 0.61
N VAL A 29 -12.37 3.68 -0.24
CA VAL A 29 -13.78 4.06 -0.02
C VAL A 29 -14.57 2.81 0.32
N LEU A 30 -15.35 2.85 1.41
CA LEU A 30 -16.29 1.77 1.75
C LEU A 30 -17.45 1.79 0.76
N ASP A 31 -17.63 0.70 0.01
CA ASP A 31 -18.73 0.46 -0.92
C ASP A 31 -19.46 -0.84 -0.51
N GLY A 32 -20.60 -0.69 0.17
CA GLY A 32 -21.33 -1.82 0.76
C GLY A 32 -20.56 -2.44 1.93
N ASP A 33 -20.10 -3.67 1.75
CA ASP A 33 -19.34 -4.47 2.73
C ASP A 33 -17.84 -4.57 2.41
N GLU A 34 -17.37 -3.96 1.33
CA GLU A 34 -15.97 -3.99 0.89
C GLU A 34 -15.36 -2.59 0.73
N TYR A 35 -14.04 -2.49 0.85
CA TYR A 35 -13.31 -1.26 0.53
C TYR A 35 -12.80 -1.31 -0.91
N VAL A 36 -13.17 -0.31 -1.70
CA VAL A 36 -12.62 -0.08 -3.03
C VAL A 36 -11.40 0.83 -2.91
N ILE A 37 -10.24 0.30 -3.30
CA ILE A 37 -8.95 0.99 -3.23
C ILE A 37 -8.52 1.42 -4.64
N ASN A 38 -8.15 2.69 -4.81
CA ASN A 38 -7.63 3.21 -6.09
C ASN A 38 -6.39 4.06 -5.87
N GLY A 39 -5.33 3.82 -6.65
CA GLY A 39 -4.10 4.60 -6.62
C GLY A 39 -2.91 3.85 -7.20
N GLU A 40 -1.78 4.54 -7.33
CA GLU A 40 -0.51 3.97 -7.80
C GLU A 40 0.57 4.17 -6.74
N LYS A 41 1.28 3.09 -6.37
CA LYS A 41 2.32 3.09 -5.35
C LYS A 41 3.64 2.59 -5.93
N TRP A 42 4.74 3.19 -5.51
CA TRP A 42 6.10 2.76 -5.88
C TRP A 42 7.03 2.71 -4.67
N TRP A 43 8.25 2.23 -4.88
CA TRP A 43 9.26 2.00 -3.81
C TRP A 43 8.79 1.08 -2.68
N THR A 44 7.79 0.24 -2.94
CA THR A 44 7.22 -0.68 -1.96
C THR A 44 8.11 -1.92 -1.80
N SER A 45 9.03 -1.84 -0.85
CA SER A 45 9.98 -2.92 -0.56
C SER A 45 9.28 -4.22 -0.19
N GLY A 46 9.64 -5.32 -0.86
CA GLY A 46 9.10 -6.66 -0.58
C GLY A 46 7.78 -7.00 -1.27
N ALA A 47 7.11 -6.05 -1.95
CA ALA A 47 5.84 -6.32 -2.63
C ALA A 47 5.93 -7.40 -3.72
N GLY A 48 7.08 -7.52 -4.38
CA GLY A 48 7.32 -8.56 -5.40
C GLY A 48 7.75 -9.92 -4.85
N ASP A 49 7.97 -10.08 -3.54
CA ASP A 49 8.32 -11.37 -2.95
C ASP A 49 7.07 -12.28 -2.96
N PRO A 50 7.13 -13.52 -3.48
CA PRO A 50 5.99 -14.44 -3.48
C PRO A 50 5.40 -14.74 -2.09
N ARG A 51 6.18 -14.52 -1.02
CA ARG A 51 5.74 -14.67 0.38
C ARG A 51 5.06 -13.42 0.93
N CYS A 52 5.04 -12.31 0.20
CA CYS A 52 4.30 -11.12 0.59
C CYS A 52 2.80 -11.40 0.51
N LYS A 53 2.14 -11.65 1.65
CA LYS A 53 0.70 -11.98 1.71
C LYS A 53 -0.15 -10.85 2.29
N VAL A 54 0.48 -9.82 2.84
CA VAL A 54 -0.20 -8.67 3.47
C VAL A 54 0.46 -7.38 2.99
N LEU A 55 -0.36 -6.45 2.50
CA LEU A 55 0.06 -5.11 2.11
C LEU A 55 -0.62 -4.09 3.03
N PHE A 56 0.17 -3.25 3.68
CA PHE A 56 -0.32 -2.10 4.42
C PHE A 56 -0.30 -0.88 3.49
N LEU A 57 -1.45 -0.27 3.26
CA LEU A 57 -1.62 0.87 2.36
C LEU A 57 -1.82 2.16 3.15
N CYS A 58 -1.16 3.24 2.74
CA CYS A 58 -1.52 4.61 3.12
C CYS A 58 -2.43 5.21 2.04
N ALA A 59 -3.64 5.62 2.43
CA ALA A 59 -4.64 6.27 1.62
C ALA A 59 -5.23 7.45 2.39
#